data_AF-A0A8J5K2B5-F1
#
_entry.id   AF-A0A8J5K2B5-F1
#
_cell.length_a   1.000
_cell.length_b   1.000
_cell.length_c   1.000
_cell.angle_alpha   90.00
_cell.angle_beta   90.00
_cell.angle_gamma   90.00
#
_symmetry.space_group_name_H-M   'P 1'
#
loop_
_entity.id
_entity.type
_entity.pdbx_description
1 polymer ?
#
loop_
_entity_poly.entity_id
_entity_poly.type
_entity_poly.pdbx_seq_one_letter_code
_entity_poly.pdbx_strand_id
1 'polypeptide(L)'
;IEQLMNEIRVDTNVEILSRDAKEQLWELANSSVADKDTWDYYTDILEKKVLTIDLMELAALLNQTADQLPNGYHQVSFKLKNDALFLEGLQRWVTSIGSLTKNLKKTTARLNEHLKFNKTSLREAIGDLINQAEFAQYYLRVNGSREVTQLVARFSEDFLADVDEYVWHVELAVENDVGRCGPVSTIYNASTSAVCKDIMYPFVSSSHVSSPCFCN
;
A
#
# COMPACT_ATOMS: atom_id res chain seq x y z
N ILE A 1 -23.90 29.72 -8.38
CA ILE A 1 -22.73 28.90 -8.77
C ILE A 1 -21.69 29.73 -9.53
N GLU A 2 -22.07 30.49 -10.56
CA GLU A 2 -21.11 31.29 -11.35
C GLU A 2 -20.23 32.24 -10.52
N GLN A 3 -20.79 32.90 -9.50
CA GLN A 3 -20.00 33.72 -8.57
C GLN A 3 -18.99 32.90 -7.76
N LEU A 4 -19.38 31.73 -7.26
CA LEU A 4 -18.52 30.81 -6.51
C LEU A 4 -17.39 30.26 -7.40
N MET A 5 -17.69 29.99 -8.68
CA MET A 5 -16.70 29.55 -9.65
C MET A 5 -15.65 30.61 -9.98
N ASN A 6 -16.02 31.89 -9.96
CA ASN A 6 -15.09 33.00 -10.19
C ASN A 6 -14.13 33.26 -9.01
N GLU A 7 -14.42 32.71 -7.83
CA GLU A 7 -13.58 32.87 -6.63
C GLU A 7 -12.52 31.77 -6.48
N ILE A 8 -12.61 30.68 -7.25
CA ILE A 8 -11.68 29.56 -7.17
C ILE A 8 -10.33 29.98 -7.77
N ARG A 9 -9.35 30.22 -6.91
CA ARG A 9 -7.95 30.42 -7.29
C ARG A 9 -7.19 29.11 -7.12
N VAL A 10 -6.73 28.55 -8.23
CA VAL A 10 -5.92 27.33 -8.23
C VAL A 10 -4.45 27.73 -8.29
N ASP A 11 -3.69 27.33 -7.28
CA ASP A 11 -2.24 27.43 -7.33
C ASP A 11 -1.70 26.32 -8.23
N THR A 12 -1.15 26.71 -9.39
CA THR A 12 -0.56 25.79 -10.36
C THR A 12 0.93 25.63 -10.17
N ASN A 13 1.56 26.24 -9.16
CA ASN A 13 2.98 26.12 -8.89
C ASN A 13 3.31 24.79 -8.18
N VAL A 14 3.06 23.69 -8.86
CA VAL A 14 3.32 22.34 -8.35
C VAL A 14 4.77 21.94 -8.66
N GLU A 15 5.47 21.39 -7.67
CA GLU A 15 6.76 20.72 -7.82
C GLU A 15 6.64 19.30 -7.26
N ILE A 16 6.63 18.29 -8.13
CA ILE A 16 6.47 16.88 -7.75
C ILE A 16 7.83 16.27 -7.41
N LEU A 17 8.82 16.53 -8.25
CA LEU A 17 10.21 16.13 -8.02
C LEU A 17 11.08 17.36 -8.09
N SER A 18 11.74 17.67 -6.98
CA SER A 18 12.77 18.70 -6.96
C SER A 18 13.95 18.32 -7.84
N ARG A 19 14.74 19.32 -8.23
CA ARG A 19 15.98 19.10 -8.98
C ARG A 19 16.91 18.13 -8.23
N ASP A 20 17.11 18.36 -6.95
CA ASP A 20 17.99 17.54 -6.10
C ASP A 20 17.49 16.09 -6.02
N ALA A 21 16.17 15.88 -5.92
CA ALA A 21 15.59 14.55 -5.93
C ALA A 21 15.84 13.81 -7.26
N LYS A 22 15.73 14.51 -8.40
CA LYS A 22 16.06 13.94 -9.71
C LYS A 22 17.54 13.59 -9.82
N GLU A 23 18.42 14.45 -9.33
CA GLU A 23 19.86 14.19 -9.33
C GLU A 23 20.19 12.96 -8.47
N GLN A 24 19.63 12.84 -7.26
CA GLN A 24 19.79 11.65 -6.40
C GLN A 24 19.25 10.38 -7.04
N LEU A 25 18.11 10.45 -7.75
CA LEU A 25 17.57 9.32 -8.49
C LEU A 25 18.53 8.90 -9.63
N TRP A 26 19.10 9.86 -10.36
CA TRP A 26 20.10 9.56 -11.39
C TRP A 26 21.42 9.01 -10.81
N GLU A 27 21.85 9.48 -9.65
CA GLU A 27 22.99 8.90 -8.92
C GLU A 27 22.71 7.45 -8.55
N LEU A 28 21.52 7.14 -8.02
CA LEU A 28 21.10 5.78 -7.72
C LEU A 28 21.08 4.91 -8.98
N ALA A 29 20.53 5.41 -10.08
CA ALA A 29 20.47 4.74 -11.38
C ALA A 29 21.86 4.44 -11.98
N ASN A 30 22.88 5.18 -11.56
CA ASN A 30 24.26 5.04 -12.02
C ASN A 30 25.19 4.40 -10.98
N SER A 31 24.66 4.07 -9.81
CA SER A 31 25.41 3.38 -8.76
C SER A 31 25.71 1.93 -9.13
N SER A 32 26.73 1.35 -8.49
CA SER A 32 27.04 -0.08 -8.59
C SER A 32 25.91 -0.98 -8.10
N VAL A 33 24.97 -0.46 -7.29
CA VAL A 33 23.78 -1.20 -6.86
C VAL A 33 22.82 -1.44 -8.03
N ALA A 34 22.76 -0.51 -8.99
CA ALA A 34 21.95 -0.62 -10.19
C ALA A 34 22.56 -1.55 -11.25
N ASP A 35 23.83 -1.90 -11.11
CA ASP A 35 24.57 -2.70 -12.08
C ASP A 35 24.55 -4.19 -11.72
N LYS A 36 23.82 -4.97 -12.51
CA LYS A 36 23.73 -6.43 -12.38
C LYS A 36 25.08 -7.12 -12.64
N ASP A 37 25.87 -6.60 -13.58
CA ASP A 37 27.08 -7.26 -14.05
C ASP A 37 28.16 -7.28 -12.95
N THR A 38 28.18 -6.24 -12.12
CA THR A 38 29.01 -6.19 -10.90
C THR A 38 28.71 -7.36 -9.95
N TRP A 39 27.43 -7.70 -9.76
CA TRP A 39 27.03 -8.79 -8.85
C TRP A 39 27.31 -10.17 -9.41
N ASP A 40 27.05 -10.37 -10.70
CA ASP A 40 27.30 -11.64 -11.38
C ASP A 40 28.81 -11.94 -11.38
N TYR A 41 29.66 -10.93 -11.57
CA TYR A 41 31.12 -11.06 -11.48
C TYR A 41 31.60 -11.58 -10.12
N TYR A 42 31.18 -10.94 -9.01
CA TYR A 42 31.61 -11.35 -7.68
C TYR A 42 31.10 -12.74 -7.31
N THR A 43 29.86 -13.07 -7.68
CA THR A 43 29.28 -14.38 -7.37
C THR A 43 29.91 -15.50 -8.20
N ASP A 44 30.29 -15.26 -9.46
CA ASP A 44 31.03 -16.22 -10.28
C ASP A 44 32.42 -16.54 -9.70
N ILE A 45 33.16 -15.52 -9.26
CA ILE A 45 34.46 -15.72 -8.60
C ILE A 45 34.33 -16.56 -7.33
N LEU A 46 33.29 -16.30 -6.53
CA LEU A 46 33.03 -17.02 -5.29
C LEU A 46 32.50 -18.45 -5.51
N GLU A 47 31.93 -18.73 -6.67
CA GLU A 47 31.45 -20.08 -7.06
C GLU A 47 32.54 -20.95 -7.68
N LYS A 48 33.64 -20.37 -8.18
CA LYS A 48 34.78 -21.15 -8.68
C LYS A 48 35.31 -22.05 -7.57
N LYS A 49 35.41 -23.35 -7.86
CA LYS A 49 36.06 -24.32 -6.97
C LYS A 49 37.49 -23.87 -6.70
N VAL A 50 37.72 -23.29 -5.53
CA VAL A 50 39.05 -22.84 -5.09
C VAL A 50 39.98 -24.03 -4.87
N LEU A 51 39.42 -25.21 -4.61
CA LEU A 51 40.17 -26.45 -4.37
C LEU A 51 39.76 -27.54 -5.36
N THR A 52 40.75 -28.09 -6.06
CA THR A 52 40.61 -29.24 -6.97
C THR A 52 40.70 -30.57 -6.23
N ILE A 53 41.22 -30.56 -5.00
CA ILE A 53 41.47 -31.75 -4.18
C ILE A 53 40.33 -31.91 -3.18
N ASP A 54 39.86 -33.14 -3.00
CA ASP A 54 38.93 -33.49 -1.94
C ASP A 54 39.68 -33.53 -0.59
N LEU A 55 39.39 -32.55 0.27
CA LEU A 55 40.05 -32.43 1.57
C LEU A 55 39.73 -33.59 2.51
N MET A 56 38.57 -34.24 2.36
CA MET A 56 38.19 -35.41 3.16
C MET A 56 38.95 -36.65 2.70
N GLU A 57 39.12 -36.82 1.39
CA GLU A 57 39.93 -37.90 0.82
C GLU A 57 41.40 -37.77 1.25
N LEU A 58 41.94 -36.54 1.20
CA LEU A 58 43.31 -36.26 1.66
C LEU A 58 43.45 -36.51 3.18
N ALA A 59 42.49 -36.08 4.00
CA ALA A 59 42.49 -36.35 5.43
C ALA A 59 42.46 -37.86 5.74
N ALA A 60 41.63 -38.62 5.01
CA ALA A 60 41.57 -40.07 5.14
C ALA A 60 42.90 -40.75 4.79
N LEU A 61 43.56 -40.31 3.71
CA LEU A 61 44.87 -40.81 3.30
C LEU A 61 45.95 -40.51 4.35
N LEU A 62 45.95 -39.32 4.95
CA LEU A 62 46.88 -38.95 6.02
C LEU A 62 46.67 -39.82 7.27
N ASN A 63 45.42 -40.07 7.67
CA ASN A 63 45.10 -40.97 8.78
C ASN A 63 45.57 -42.41 8.50
N GLN A 64 45.29 -42.93 7.30
CA GLN A 64 45.72 -44.27 6.90
C GLN A 64 47.24 -44.40 6.88
N THR A 65 47.94 -43.38 6.38
CA THR A 65 49.40 -43.33 6.38
C THR A 65 49.94 -43.30 7.82
N ALA A 66 49.30 -42.54 8.71
CA ALA A 66 49.69 -42.45 10.11
C ALA A 66 49.56 -43.78 10.87
N ASP A 67 48.58 -44.62 10.50
CA ASP A 67 48.31 -45.93 11.10
C ASP A 67 49.22 -47.04 10.55
N GLN A 68 49.76 -46.88 9.34
CA GLN A 68 50.68 -47.83 8.71
C GLN A 68 52.16 -47.61 9.06
N LEU A 69 52.49 -46.53 9.79
CA LEU A 69 53.86 -46.21 10.14
C LEU A 69 54.45 -47.24 11.14
N PRO A 70 55.70 -47.68 10.94
CA PRO A 70 56.36 -48.60 11.85
C PRO A 70 56.67 -47.96 13.21
N ASN A 71 56.87 -48.81 14.22
CA ASN A 71 57.24 -48.39 15.58
C ASN A 71 58.52 -47.54 15.55
N GLY A 72 58.50 -46.38 16.22
CA GLY A 72 59.57 -45.38 16.19
C GLY A 72 59.21 -44.05 15.51
N TYR A 73 58.12 -44.01 14.74
CA TYR A 73 57.66 -42.80 14.02
C TYR A 73 56.47 -42.09 14.69
N HIS A 74 56.28 -42.24 16.01
CA HIS A 74 55.11 -41.73 16.73
C HIS A 74 54.88 -40.21 16.55
N GLN A 75 55.95 -39.41 16.47
CA GLN A 75 55.83 -37.97 16.22
C GLN A 75 55.29 -37.65 14.82
N VAL A 76 55.66 -38.44 13.81
CA VAL A 76 55.19 -38.27 12.44
C VAL A 76 53.73 -38.70 12.34
N SER A 77 53.38 -39.85 12.94
CA SER A 77 51.99 -40.32 13.04
C SER A 77 51.07 -39.26 13.69
N PHE A 78 51.51 -38.65 14.80
CA PHE A 78 50.75 -37.59 15.48
C PHE A 78 50.55 -36.35 14.60
N LYS A 79 51.60 -35.90 13.88
CA LYS A 79 51.49 -34.76 12.96
C LYS A 79 50.50 -35.04 11.83
N LEU A 80 50.60 -36.20 11.18
CA LEU A 80 49.68 -36.59 10.10
C LEU A 80 48.22 -36.61 10.55
N LYS A 81 47.95 -37.10 11.77
CA LYS A 81 46.60 -37.09 12.35
C LYS A 81 46.10 -35.67 12.66
N ASN A 82 46.96 -34.79 13.14
CA ASN A 82 46.60 -33.38 13.35
C ASN A 82 46.32 -32.66 12.02
N ASP A 83 47.14 -32.91 11.00
CA ASP A 83 46.94 -32.35 9.67
C ASP A 83 45.62 -32.85 9.06
N ALA A 84 45.28 -34.13 9.24
CA ALA A 84 43.98 -34.68 8.86
C ALA A 84 42.81 -33.96 9.55
N LEU A 85 42.88 -33.77 10.88
CA LEU A 85 41.87 -33.00 11.63
C LEU A 85 41.75 -31.55 11.15
N PHE A 86 42.88 -30.92 10.80
CA PHE A 86 42.88 -29.57 10.24
C PHE A 86 42.16 -29.52 8.89
N LEU A 87 42.44 -30.46 7.99
CA LEU A 87 41.77 -30.56 6.68
C LEU A 87 40.27 -30.80 6.81
N GLU A 88 39.83 -31.66 7.72
CA GLU A 88 38.41 -31.86 8.03
C GLU A 88 37.75 -30.57 8.51
N GLY A 89 38.43 -29.81 9.37
CA GLY A 89 37.99 -28.49 9.81
C GLY A 89 37.86 -27.52 8.63
N LEU A 90 38.85 -27.48 7.75
CA LEU A 90 38.86 -26.62 6.56
C LEU A 90 37.72 -26.97 5.59
N GLN A 91 37.40 -28.25 5.40
CA GLN A 91 36.28 -28.69 4.57
C GLN A 91 34.94 -28.12 5.06
N ARG A 92 34.73 -28.06 6.38
CA ARG A 92 33.53 -27.44 6.96
C ARG A 92 33.46 -25.95 6.62
N TRP A 93 34.58 -25.24 6.72
CA TRP A 93 34.67 -23.83 6.35
C TRP A 93 34.37 -23.60 4.87
N VAL A 94 34.97 -24.38 3.97
CA VAL A 94 34.72 -24.31 2.52
C VAL A 94 33.24 -24.54 2.21
N THR A 95 32.62 -25.51 2.87
CA THR A 95 31.19 -25.80 2.72
C THR A 95 30.32 -24.63 3.19
N SER A 96 30.64 -24.05 4.36
CA SER A 96 29.96 -22.87 4.90
C SER A 96 30.07 -21.66 3.98
N ILE A 97 31.27 -21.36 3.49
CA ILE A 97 31.50 -20.27 2.52
C ILE A 97 30.68 -20.51 1.25
N GLY A 98 30.69 -21.73 0.71
CA GLY A 98 29.87 -22.07 -0.45
C GLY A 98 28.36 -21.85 -0.21
N SER A 99 27.87 -22.14 1.00
CA SER A 99 26.48 -21.88 1.36
C SER A 99 26.16 -20.38 1.44
N LEU A 100 27.07 -19.58 2.01
CA LEU A 100 26.93 -18.13 2.12
C LEU A 100 26.95 -17.49 0.73
N THR A 101 27.85 -17.91 -0.16
CA THR A 101 27.91 -17.46 -1.56
C THR A 101 26.59 -17.73 -2.29
N LYS A 102 26.03 -18.94 -2.16
CA LYS A 102 24.73 -19.28 -2.77
C LYS A 102 23.60 -18.39 -2.25
N ASN A 103 23.57 -18.12 -0.95
CA ASN A 103 22.56 -17.25 -0.34
C ASN A 103 22.71 -15.80 -0.78
N LEU A 104 23.95 -15.31 -0.89
CA LEU A 104 24.25 -13.97 -1.42
C LEU A 104 23.73 -13.85 -2.84
N LYS A 105 24.08 -14.78 -3.74
CA LYS A 105 23.62 -14.80 -5.14
C LYS A 105 22.09 -14.76 -5.25
N LYS A 106 21.39 -15.59 -4.48
CA LYS A 106 19.91 -15.58 -4.45
C LYS A 106 19.35 -14.25 -3.98
N THR A 107 19.92 -13.68 -2.92
CA THR A 107 19.45 -12.42 -2.33
C THR A 107 19.65 -11.27 -3.32
N THR A 108 20.80 -11.21 -3.98
CA THR A 108 21.12 -10.19 -4.96
C THR A 108 20.28 -10.32 -6.23
N ALA A 109 20.05 -11.54 -6.72
CA ALA A 109 19.14 -11.76 -7.85
C ALA A 109 17.73 -11.27 -7.53
N ARG A 110 17.21 -11.57 -6.34
CA ARG A 110 15.91 -11.10 -5.87
C ARG A 110 15.87 -9.58 -5.73
N LEU A 111 16.90 -8.96 -5.17
CA LEU A 111 17.01 -7.52 -5.05
C LEU A 111 16.97 -6.84 -6.43
N ASN A 112 17.78 -7.32 -7.37
CA ASN A 112 17.82 -6.82 -8.74
C ASN A 112 16.47 -6.94 -9.44
N GLU A 113 15.72 -8.01 -9.22
CA GLU A 113 14.37 -8.16 -9.80
C GLU A 113 13.37 -7.15 -9.21
N HIS A 114 13.39 -6.96 -7.89
CA HIS A 114 12.49 -5.99 -7.25
C HIS A 114 12.80 -4.55 -7.61
N LEU A 115 14.09 -4.19 -7.72
CA LEU A 115 14.53 -2.83 -8.04
C LEU A 115 14.14 -2.39 -9.45
N LYS A 116 13.90 -3.34 -10.37
CA LYS A 116 13.52 -3.03 -11.74
C LYS A 116 12.07 -2.64 -11.91
N PHE A 117 11.19 -2.82 -10.92
CA PHE A 117 9.76 -2.50 -11.02
C PHE A 117 9.11 -2.99 -12.34
N ASN A 118 9.37 -4.25 -12.72
CA ASN A 118 8.90 -4.85 -13.98
C ASN A 118 9.45 -4.18 -15.27
N LYS A 119 10.62 -3.52 -15.17
CA LYS A 119 11.39 -2.95 -16.30
C LYS A 119 12.64 -3.79 -16.57
N THR A 120 13.40 -3.44 -17.61
CA THR A 120 14.62 -4.18 -17.97
C THR A 120 15.76 -3.91 -16.99
N SER A 121 15.81 -2.71 -16.39
CA SER A 121 16.86 -2.29 -15.46
C SER A 121 16.35 -1.25 -14.45
N LEU A 122 17.02 -1.12 -13.29
CA LEU A 122 16.72 -0.07 -12.31
C LEU A 122 16.89 1.32 -12.95
N ARG A 123 17.88 1.48 -13.84
CA ARG A 123 18.09 2.72 -14.59
C ARG A 123 16.88 3.08 -15.46
N GLU A 124 16.31 2.12 -16.19
CA GLU A 124 15.09 2.33 -16.96
C GLU A 124 13.90 2.68 -16.06
N ALA A 125 13.72 1.95 -14.95
CA ALA A 125 12.65 2.21 -13.99
C ALA A 125 12.72 3.63 -13.40
N ILE A 126 13.93 4.10 -13.05
CA ILE A 126 14.16 5.46 -12.56
C ILE A 126 13.90 6.49 -13.66
N GLY A 127 14.40 6.26 -14.89
CA GLY A 127 14.15 7.15 -16.01
C GLY A 127 12.65 7.33 -16.28
N ASP A 128 11.89 6.23 -16.28
CA ASP A 128 10.44 6.24 -16.44
C ASP A 128 9.73 6.99 -15.30
N LEU A 129 10.15 6.78 -14.05
CA LEU A 129 9.61 7.48 -12.89
C LEU A 129 9.81 8.99 -13.00
N ILE A 130 11.01 9.43 -13.37
CA ILE A 130 11.33 10.85 -13.56
C ILE A 130 10.47 11.43 -14.68
N ASN A 131 10.39 10.76 -15.83
CA ASN A 131 9.58 11.21 -16.97
C ASN A 131 8.10 11.33 -16.60
N GLN A 132 7.54 10.35 -15.88
CA GLN A 132 6.14 10.38 -15.42
C GLN A 132 5.88 11.54 -14.46
N ALA A 133 6.79 11.77 -13.51
CA ALA A 133 6.67 12.87 -12.57
C ALA A 133 6.81 14.24 -13.25
N GLU A 134 7.71 14.39 -14.22
CA GLU A 134 7.84 15.60 -15.02
C GLU A 134 6.60 15.86 -15.87
N PHE A 135 6.08 14.83 -16.51
CA PHE A 135 4.83 14.91 -17.27
C PHE A 135 3.66 15.32 -16.36
N ALA A 136 3.50 14.68 -15.20
CA ALA A 136 2.45 15.01 -14.25
C ALA A 136 2.59 16.45 -13.74
N GLN A 137 3.80 16.89 -13.42
CA GLN A 137 4.08 18.26 -13.00
C GLN A 137 3.73 19.27 -14.09
N TYR A 138 4.13 19.00 -15.33
CA TYR A 138 3.78 19.84 -16.48
C TYR A 138 2.27 19.89 -16.69
N TYR A 139 1.60 18.74 -16.65
CA TYR A 139 0.16 18.63 -16.80
C TYR A 139 -0.58 19.45 -15.74
N LEU A 140 -0.19 19.36 -14.47
CA LEU A 140 -0.80 20.14 -13.39
C LEU A 140 -0.52 21.64 -13.55
N ARG A 141 0.67 22.03 -14.01
CA ARG A 141 1.00 23.44 -14.26
C ARG A 141 0.18 24.06 -15.39
N VAL A 142 -0.07 23.29 -16.46
CA VAL A 142 -0.76 23.79 -17.67
C VAL A 142 -2.28 23.62 -17.56
N ASN A 143 -2.74 22.45 -17.14
CA ASN A 143 -4.15 22.07 -17.15
C ASN A 143 -4.78 22.10 -15.76
N GLY A 144 -4.00 22.20 -14.67
CA GLY A 144 -4.51 22.03 -13.30
C GLY A 144 -5.67 22.94 -12.96
N SER A 145 -5.59 24.24 -13.28
CA SER A 145 -6.71 25.16 -13.07
C SER A 145 -7.97 24.72 -13.80
N ARG A 146 -7.84 24.34 -15.07
CA ARG A 146 -8.97 23.88 -15.89
C ARG A 146 -9.59 22.61 -15.33
N GLU A 147 -8.79 21.62 -14.94
CA GLU A 147 -9.27 20.37 -14.36
C GLU A 147 -10.02 20.60 -13.04
N VAL A 148 -9.46 21.44 -12.15
CA VAL A 148 -10.09 21.78 -10.86
C VAL A 148 -11.40 22.53 -11.10
N THR A 149 -11.42 23.51 -12.01
CA THR A 149 -12.65 24.24 -12.35
C THR A 149 -13.72 23.32 -12.93
N GLN A 150 -13.36 22.38 -13.81
CA GLN A 150 -14.29 21.41 -14.37
C GLN A 150 -14.81 20.44 -13.30
N LEU A 151 -13.95 19.99 -12.39
CA LEU A 151 -14.35 19.13 -11.28
C LEU A 151 -15.35 19.83 -10.37
N VAL A 152 -15.10 21.09 -10.00
CA VAL A 152 -16.01 21.87 -9.15
C VAL A 152 -17.33 22.17 -9.87
N ALA A 153 -17.29 22.43 -11.19
CA ALA A 153 -18.51 22.62 -11.97
C ALA A 153 -19.41 21.38 -11.92
N ARG A 154 -18.85 20.20 -12.22
CA ARG A 154 -19.59 18.91 -12.16
C ARG A 154 -20.11 18.61 -10.77
N PHE A 155 -19.26 18.76 -9.75
CA PHE A 155 -19.67 18.58 -8.36
C PHE A 155 -20.83 19.51 -7.97
N SER A 156 -20.81 20.76 -8.42
CA SER A 156 -21.88 21.72 -8.11
C SER A 156 -23.18 21.37 -8.83
N GLU A 157 -23.10 20.85 -10.05
CA GLU A 157 -24.25 20.37 -10.80
C GLU A 157 -24.89 19.14 -10.14
N ASP A 158 -24.08 18.15 -9.79
CA ASP A 158 -24.53 16.95 -9.08
C ASP A 158 -25.16 17.30 -7.73
N PHE A 159 -24.51 18.19 -6.96
CA PHE A 159 -25.01 18.64 -5.67
C PHE A 159 -26.36 19.37 -5.78
N LEU A 160 -26.56 20.19 -6.82
CA LEU A 160 -27.84 20.85 -7.04
C LEU A 160 -28.94 19.85 -7.39
N ALA A 161 -28.63 18.85 -8.23
CA ALA A 161 -29.58 17.81 -8.57
C ALA A 161 -30.06 17.05 -7.33
N ASP A 162 -29.13 16.71 -6.43
CA ASP A 162 -29.45 16.06 -5.15
C ASP A 162 -30.33 16.94 -4.24
N VAL A 163 -30.07 18.26 -4.21
CA VAL A 163 -30.87 19.21 -3.43
C VAL A 163 -32.28 19.34 -4.01
N ASP A 164 -32.41 19.46 -5.32
CA ASP A 164 -33.70 19.55 -6.00
C ASP A 164 -34.53 18.27 -5.78
N GLU A 165 -33.90 17.09 -5.88
CA GLU A 165 -34.54 15.80 -5.57
C GLU A 165 -35.00 15.75 -4.11
N TYR A 166 -34.17 16.19 -3.17
CA TYR A 166 -34.54 16.27 -1.76
C TYR A 166 -35.73 17.20 -1.52
N VAL A 167 -35.70 18.42 -2.09
CA VAL A 167 -36.80 19.38 -1.96
C VAL A 167 -38.09 18.82 -2.55
N TRP A 168 -38.02 18.19 -3.71
CA TRP A 168 -39.15 17.50 -4.33
C TRP A 168 -39.74 16.41 -3.43
N HIS A 169 -38.90 15.60 -2.80
CA HIS A 169 -39.36 14.59 -1.84
C HIS A 169 -40.01 15.19 -0.60
N VAL A 170 -39.50 16.31 -0.08
CA VAL A 170 -40.10 17.03 1.05
C VAL A 170 -41.45 17.61 0.66
N GLU A 171 -41.56 18.25 -0.50
CA GLU A 171 -42.83 18.78 -1.02
C GLU A 171 -43.88 17.68 -1.15
N LEU A 172 -43.50 16.54 -1.74
CA LEU A 172 -44.39 15.38 -1.86
C LEU A 172 -44.82 14.83 -0.50
N ALA A 173 -43.91 14.72 0.47
CA ALA A 173 -44.25 14.27 1.82
C ALA A 173 -45.19 15.27 2.52
N VAL A 174 -44.95 16.57 2.38
CA VAL A 174 -45.83 17.60 2.94
C VAL A 174 -47.21 17.55 2.28
N GLU A 175 -47.31 17.44 0.96
CA GLU A 175 -48.60 17.39 0.26
C GLU A 175 -49.39 16.11 0.60
N ASN A 176 -48.72 14.97 0.61
CA ASN A 176 -49.37 13.67 0.78
C ASN A 176 -49.64 13.29 2.24
N ASP A 177 -48.74 13.62 3.17
CA ASP A 177 -48.87 13.21 4.57
C ASP A 177 -49.46 14.33 5.45
N VAL A 178 -49.06 15.59 5.23
CA VAL A 178 -49.54 16.74 6.03
C VAL A 178 -50.74 17.43 5.39
N GLY A 179 -50.74 17.61 4.06
CA GLY A 179 -51.82 18.24 3.30
C GLY A 179 -53.12 17.43 3.30
N ARG A 180 -53.03 16.10 3.33
CA ARG A 180 -54.18 15.20 3.49
C ARG A 180 -54.73 15.14 4.92
N CYS A 181 -53.94 15.51 5.93
CA CYS A 181 -54.41 15.63 7.31
C CYS A 181 -55.36 16.82 7.51
N GLY A 182 -55.40 17.81 6.60
CA GLY A 182 -56.36 18.93 6.67
C GLY A 182 -57.83 18.50 6.63
N PRO A 183 -58.31 17.83 5.56
CA PRO A 183 -59.69 17.36 5.50
C PRO A 183 -59.99 16.24 6.49
N VAL A 184 -59.03 15.33 6.77
CA VAL A 184 -59.21 14.26 7.77
C VAL A 184 -59.29 14.83 9.18
N SER A 185 -58.48 15.82 9.55
CA SER A 185 -58.60 16.51 10.84
C SER A 185 -59.91 17.31 10.92
N THR A 186 -60.40 17.88 9.81
CA THR A 186 -61.69 18.57 9.80
C THR A 186 -62.85 17.59 10.02
N ILE A 187 -62.82 16.42 9.40
CA ILE A 187 -63.81 15.34 9.61
C ILE A 187 -63.64 14.73 11.01
N TYR A 188 -62.42 14.51 11.48
CA TYR A 188 -62.13 14.00 12.82
C TYR A 188 -62.61 14.99 13.88
N ASN A 189 -62.36 16.29 13.72
CA ASN A 189 -62.81 17.34 14.62
C ASN A 189 -64.34 17.51 14.58
N ALA A 190 -64.97 17.39 13.40
CA ALA A 190 -66.42 17.38 13.26
C ALA A 190 -67.06 16.12 13.87
N SER A 191 -66.44 14.94 13.72
CA SER A 191 -66.93 13.68 14.27
C SER A 191 -66.73 13.59 15.79
N THR A 192 -65.62 14.10 16.31
CA THR A 192 -65.36 14.21 17.76
C THR A 192 -66.28 15.26 18.38
N SER A 193 -66.54 16.38 17.70
CA SER A 193 -67.56 17.36 18.08
C SER A 193 -68.97 16.77 18.12
N ALA A 194 -69.33 15.93 17.15
CA ALA A 194 -70.64 15.26 17.13
C ALA A 194 -70.77 14.19 18.22
N VAL A 195 -69.74 13.35 18.40
CA VAL A 195 -69.74 12.27 19.41
C VAL A 195 -69.67 12.83 20.84
N CYS A 196 -68.88 13.87 21.09
CA CYS A 196 -68.85 14.55 22.40
C CYS A 196 -70.14 15.35 22.68
N LYS A 197 -70.92 15.71 21.66
CA LYS A 197 -72.19 16.42 21.82
C LYS A 197 -73.38 15.48 22.04
N ASP A 198 -73.32 14.25 21.51
CA ASP A 198 -74.44 13.31 21.57
C ASP A 198 -74.29 12.18 22.61
N ILE A 199 -73.10 11.93 23.19
CA ILE A 199 -72.91 10.87 24.21
C ILE A 199 -72.75 11.38 25.63
N MET A 200 -72.32 12.63 25.84
CA MET A 200 -72.13 13.19 27.18
C MET A 200 -72.95 14.47 27.33
N TYR A 201 -74.23 14.32 27.64
CA TYR A 201 -74.89 15.02 28.75
C TYR A 201 -76.32 14.46 28.85
N PRO A 202 -76.58 13.64 29.88
CA PRO A 202 -77.28 14.29 30.97
C PRO A 202 -76.70 13.88 32.33
N PHE A 203 -76.79 14.83 33.28
CA PHE A 203 -76.58 14.67 34.72
C PHE A 203 -75.19 15.05 35.29
N VAL A 204 -75.18 16.29 35.82
CA VAL A 204 -74.60 16.78 37.09
C VAL A 204 -73.08 16.97 37.31
N SER A 205 -72.79 18.21 37.72
CA SER A 205 -71.82 18.70 38.71
C SER A 205 -70.36 18.25 38.72
N SER A 206 -69.53 19.29 38.60
CA SER A 206 -68.26 19.53 39.31
C SER A 206 -67.03 18.70 38.93
N SER A 207 -65.92 19.42 38.92
CA SER A 207 -64.51 18.99 38.91
C SER A 207 -63.86 18.70 37.56
N HIS A 208 -62.64 19.25 37.45
CA HIS A 208 -61.62 19.07 36.44
C HIS A 208 -61.62 17.69 35.78
N VAL A 209 -61.62 17.64 34.44
CA VAL A 209 -60.98 16.55 33.71
C VAL A 209 -60.21 17.13 32.53
N SER A 210 -58.90 16.96 32.62
CA SER A 210 -57.91 17.26 31.60
C SER A 210 -57.93 16.21 30.48
N SER A 211 -57.42 16.66 29.32
CA SER A 211 -56.72 15.86 28.30
C SER A 211 -57.59 15.21 27.21
N PRO A 212 -56.98 14.66 26.15
CA PRO A 212 -56.05 15.30 25.21
C PRO A 212 -56.42 14.90 23.75
N CYS A 213 -56.12 15.71 22.73
CA CYS A 213 -56.09 15.20 21.35
C CYS A 213 -55.11 16.02 20.52
N PHE A 214 -53.85 15.58 20.57
CA PHE A 214 -52.83 15.90 19.57
C PHE A 214 -52.94 14.86 18.45
N CYS A 215 -52.87 15.30 17.20
CA CYS A 215 -52.38 14.47 16.11
C CYS A 215 -50.85 14.56 16.10
N ASN A 216 -50.17 13.41 15.96
CA ASN A 216 -48.77 13.34 15.52
C ASN A 216 -48.66 13.84 14.07
#